data_AF-A0A939FRI4-F1
#
_entry.id   AF-A0A939FRI4-F1
#
_cell.length_a   1.000
_cell.length_b   1.000
_cell.length_c   1.000
_cell.angle_alpha   90.00
_cell.angle_beta   90.00
_cell.angle_gamma   90.00
#
_symmetry.space_group_name_H-M   'P 1'
#
loop_
_entity.id
_entity.type
_entity.pdbx_description
1 polymer ?
#
loop_
_entity_poly.entity_id
_entity_poly.type
_entity_poly.pdbx_seq_one_letter_code
_entity_poly.pdbx_strand_id
1 'polypeptide(L)' 'MCEHPVIRFTDELTLVSDLDQEAAGVFVRAVYQEGVREGEQRVVVELHRRDREIDALERELARLRGEPAD' A
#
# COMPACT_ATOMS: atom_id res chain seq x y z
N MET A 1 -10.91 -12.89 -25.85
CA MET A 1 -9.95 -12.70 -24.74
C MET A 1 -10.30 -11.37 -24.09
N CYS A 2 -10.52 -11.31 -22.79
CA CYS A 2 -10.69 -10.02 -22.11
C CYS A 2 -9.35 -9.31 -22.05
N GLU A 3 -9.32 -8.08 -22.55
CA GLU A 3 -8.15 -7.21 -22.49
C GLU A 3 -7.77 -6.91 -21.04
N HIS A 4 -6.47 -6.80 -20.77
CA HIS A 4 -5.98 -6.52 -19.43
C HIS A 4 -6.47 -5.12 -18.98
N PRO A 5 -7.03 -4.95 -17.77
CA PRO A 5 -7.64 -3.68 -17.35
C PRO A 5 -6.73 -2.45 -17.47
N VAL A 6 -5.43 -2.61 -17.24
CA VAL A 6 -4.44 -1.52 -17.39
C VAL A 6 -4.25 -1.11 -18.85
N ILE A 7 -4.32 -2.07 -19.78
CA ILE A 7 -4.21 -1.78 -21.23
C ILE A 7 -5.44 -0.97 -21.65
N ARG A 8 -6.63 -1.48 -21.34
CA ARG A 8 -7.90 -0.78 -21.59
C ARG A 8 -7.90 0.63 -20.99
N PHE A 9 -7.46 0.78 -19.75
CA PHE A 9 -7.37 2.09 -19.09
C PHE A 9 -6.38 3.04 -19.78
N THR A 10 -5.23 2.54 -20.22
CA THR A 10 -4.24 3.36 -20.95
C THR A 10 -4.81 3.83 -22.28
N ASP A 11 -5.54 2.97 -22.98
CA ASP A 11 -6.21 3.32 -24.24
C ASP A 11 -7.37 4.30 -24.03
N GLU A 12 -8.18 4.11 -22.98
CA GLU A 12 -9.20 5.07 -22.60
C GLU A 12 -8.59 6.44 -22.26
N LEU A 13 -7.42 6.46 -21.60
CA LEU A 13 -6.71 7.68 -21.24
C LEU A 13 -6.26 8.47 -22.47
N THR A 14 -5.75 7.80 -23.51
CA THR A 14 -5.37 8.49 -24.76
C THR A 14 -6.58 9.04 -25.51
N LEU A 15 -7.77 8.44 -25.37
CA LEU A 15 -9.00 8.95 -25.98
C LEU A 15 -9.56 10.20 -25.30
N VAL A 16 -9.31 10.37 -24.00
CA VAL A 16 -9.87 11.48 -23.19
C VAL A 16 -8.85 12.57 -22.86
N SER A 17 -7.63 12.45 -23.38
CA SER A 17 -6.53 13.41 -23.17
C SER A 17 -5.77 13.66 -24.47
N ASP A 18 -4.86 14.64 -24.46
CA ASP A 18 -3.95 14.90 -25.58
C ASP A 18 -2.66 14.06 -25.50
N LEU A 19 -2.63 13.02 -24.67
CA LEU A 19 -1.47 12.15 -24.53
C LEU A 19 -1.44 11.11 -25.65
N ASP A 20 -0.27 10.93 -26.24
CA ASP A 20 -0.01 9.74 -27.05
C ASP A 20 0.14 8.50 -26.17
N GLN A 21 0.19 7.33 -26.81
CA GLN A 21 0.26 6.04 -26.13
C GLN A 21 1.51 5.88 -25.24
N GLU A 22 2.63 6.48 -25.63
CA GLU A 22 3.87 6.42 -24.86
C GLU A 22 3.75 7.26 -23.59
N ALA A 23 3.30 8.51 -23.73
CA ALA A 23 3.08 9.43 -22.62
C ALA A 23 2.01 8.91 -21.65
N ALA A 24 0.90 8.36 -22.15
CA ALA A 24 -0.12 7.72 -21.33
C ALA A 24 0.46 6.50 -20.59
N GLY A 25 1.24 5.64 -21.26
CA GLY A 25 1.88 4.49 -20.63
C GLY A 25 2.87 4.87 -19.52
N VAL A 26 3.65 5.95 -19.72
CA VAL A 26 4.54 6.50 -18.68
C VAL A 26 3.74 7.02 -17.50
N PHE A 27 2.67 7.78 -17.76
CA PHE A 27 1.81 8.33 -16.72
C PHE A 27 1.16 7.23 -15.87
N VAL A 28 0.53 6.24 -16.50
CA VAL A 28 -0.13 5.12 -15.80
C VAL A 28 0.85 4.35 -14.94
N ARG A 29 2.08 4.11 -15.44
CA ARG A 29 3.14 3.45 -14.68
C ARG A 29 3.56 4.25 -13.45
N ALA A 30 3.72 5.57 -13.59
CA ALA A 30 4.10 6.44 -12.49
C ALA A 30 3.02 6.46 -11.39
N VAL A 31 1.75 6.60 -11.76
CA VAL A 31 0.63 6.58 -10.81
C VAL A 31 0.53 5.23 -10.11
N TYR A 32 0.69 4.12 -10.84
CA TYR A 32 0.69 2.78 -10.25
C TYR A 32 1.82 2.61 -9.22
N GLN A 33 3.04 3.02 -9.58
CA GLN A 33 4.20 2.93 -8.68
C GLN A 33 4.05 3.79 -7.43
N GLU A 34 3.45 4.98 -7.54
CA GLU A 34 3.15 5.82 -6.40
C GLU A 34 2.12 5.17 -5.47
N GLY A 35 1.03 4.65 -6.04
CA GLY A 35 0.00 3.95 -5.28
C GLY A 35 0.53 2.70 -4.55
N VAL A 36 1.43 1.95 -5.18
CA VAL A 36 2.13 0.83 -4.53
C VAL A 36 2.95 1.33 -3.33
N ARG A 37 3.75 2.38 -3.51
CA ARG A 37 4.59 2.92 -2.44
C ARG A 37 3.77 3.45 -1.26
N GLU A 38 2.68 4.17 -1.54
CA GLU A 38 1.75 4.64 -0.51
C GLU A 38 1.11 3.46 0.24
N GLY A 39 0.69 2.43 -0.49
CA GLY A 39 0.14 1.20 0.09
C GLY A 39 1.14 0.49 1.01
N GLU A 40 2.38 0.31 0.55
CA GLU A 40 3.48 -0.26 1.34
C GLU A 40 3.73 0.54 2.62
N GLN A 41 3.81 1.88 2.51
CA GLN A 41 4.02 2.75 3.67
C GLN A 41 2.88 2.62 4.69
N ARG A 42 1.62 2.56 4.24
CA ARG A 42 0.47 2.35 5.13
C ARG A 42 0.55 1.01 5.85
N VAL A 43 0.90 -0.07 5.15
CA VAL A 43 1.07 -1.39 5.76
C VAL A 43 2.16 -1.36 6.83
N VAL A 44 3.30 -0.73 6.54
CA VAL A 44 4.39 -0.59 7.51
C VAL A 44 3.93 0.16 8.77
N VAL A 45 3.19 1.25 8.63
CA VAL A 45 2.65 2.01 9.79
C VAL A 45 1.71 1.15 10.63
N GLU A 46 0.81 0.41 9.99
CA GLU A 46 -0.13 -0.47 10.69
C GLU A 46 0.58 -1.64 11.39
N LEU A 47 1.63 -2.21 10.79
CA LEU A 47 2.44 -3.24 11.45
C LEU A 47 3.10 -2.70 12.72
N HIS A 48 3.77 -1.55 12.65
CA HIS A 48 4.38 -0.93 13.84
C HIS A 48 3.36 -0.57 14.92
N ARG A 49 2.13 -0.22 14.52
CA ARG A 49 1.03 0.03 15.47
C ARG A 49 0.65 -1.27 16.18
N ARG A 50 0.47 -2.37 15.43
CA ARG A 50 0.13 -3.68 15.98
C ARG A 50 1.23 -4.23 16.87
N ASP A 51 2.50 -4.08 16.49
CA ASP A 51 3.63 -4.52 17.32
C ASP A 51 3.63 -3.80 18.67
N ARG A 52 3.43 -2.47 18.67
CA ARG A 52 3.29 -1.69 19.92
C ARG A 52 2.11 -2.14 20.79
N GLU A 53 1.01 -2.54 20.17
CA GLU A 53 -0.17 -3.05 20.86
C GLU A 53 0.10 -4.44 21.47
N ILE A 54 0.78 -5.31 20.73
CA ILE A 54 1.25 -6.63 21.21
C ILE A 54 2.19 -6.43 22.41
N ASP A 55 3.22 -5.60 22.29
CA ASP A 55 4.16 -5.32 23.37
C ASP A 55 3.46 -4.79 24.63
N ALA A 56 2.41 -3.97 24.45
CA ALA A 56 1.63 -3.44 25.56
C ALA A 56 0.80 -4.53 26.24
N LEU A 57 0.16 -5.42 25.45
CA LEU A 57 -0.61 -6.55 25.95
C LEU A 57 0.28 -7.59 26.65
N GLU A 58 1.46 -7.87 26.10
CA GLU A 58 2.43 -8.79 26.71
C GLU A 58 2.92 -8.26 28.06
N ARG A 59 3.22 -6.96 28.15
CA ARG A 59 3.57 -6.30 29.42
C ARG A 59 2.43 -6.36 30.44
N GLU A 60 1.19 -6.15 30.00
CA GLU A 60 0.03 -6.26 30.90
C GLU A 60 -0.17 -7.69 31.39
N LEU A 61 0.00 -8.67 30.50
CA LEU A 61 -0.14 -10.08 30.80
C LEU A 61 0.96 -10.57 31.76
N ALA A 62 2.20 -10.12 31.58
CA ALA A 62 3.31 -10.36 32.53
C ALA A 62 2.99 -9.78 33.91
N ARG A 63 2.47 -8.54 33.97
CA ARG A 63 2.02 -7.91 35.22
C ARG A 63 0.94 -8.73 35.91
N LEU A 64 -0.07 -9.19 35.17
CA LEU A 64 -1.16 -10.01 35.72
C LEU A 64 -0.67 -11.38 36.22
N ARG A 65 0.42 -11.91 35.66
CA ARG A 65 1.07 -13.14 36.13
C ARG A 65 2.03 -12.94 37.31
N GLY A 66 2.35 -11.69 37.65
CA GLY A 66 3.32 -11.36 38.69
C GLY A 66 4.77 -11.56 38.27
N GLU A 67 5.05 -11.56 36.96
CA GLU A 67 6.41 -11.63 36.41
C GLU A 67 7.07 -10.23 36.49
N PRO A 68 8.36 -10.13 36.87
CA PRO A 68 9.06 -8.85 36.90
C PRO A 68 9.21 -8.29 35.49
N ALA A 69 8.94 -7.00 35.33
CA ALA A 69 9.23 -6.28 34.09
C ALA A 69 10.73 -5.95 34.09
N ASP A 70 11.53 -6.76 33.40
CA ASP A 70 12.94 -6.44 33.09
C ASP A 70 13.05 -5.26 32.10
#